data_AF-A0A936G650-F1
#
_entry.id   AF-A0A936G650-F1
#
_cell.length_a   1.000
_cell.length_b   1.000
_cell.length_c   1.000
_cell.angle_alpha   90.00
_cell.angle_beta   90.00
_cell.angle_gamma   90.00
#
_symmetry.space_group_name_H-M   'P 1'
#
loop_
_entity.id
_entity.type
_entity.pdbx_description
1 polymer ?
#
loop_
_entity_poly.entity_id
_entity_poly.type
_entity_poly.pdbx_seq_one_letter_code
_entity_poly.pdbx_strand_id
1 'polypeptide(L)'
;MKDFIEKIKADPRYQRNIEYGEPRSGHPEGKVKFHIADLEVNLELLRERGIGEEDYWKLKFMIHVHDSFKAEAEKHSPTQHPHNHASLAKEYASQFTDDADLLNMLQYHDENYKLWTEYSNTGKYNEESFQNLLGAIKNWDLFLLFIIIDGCTRGKDYQKLGWFINEVKKYKETIVTASWVLPPSE
;
A
#
# COMPACT_ATOMS: atom_id res chain seq x y z
N MET A 1 4.23 -16.56 -3.65
CA MET A 1 3.20 -15.52 -3.89
C MET A 1 2.33 -15.80 -5.11
N LYS A 2 2.90 -16.08 -6.30
CA LYS A 2 2.16 -16.40 -7.53
C LYS A 2 0.97 -17.36 -7.32
N ASP A 3 1.21 -18.49 -6.66
CA ASP A 3 0.19 -19.53 -6.44
C ASP A 3 -0.97 -19.11 -5.52
N PHE A 4 -0.81 -18.02 -4.76
CA PHE A 4 -1.84 -17.51 -3.87
C PHE A 4 -2.77 -16.50 -4.53
N ILE A 5 -2.35 -15.86 -5.64
CA ILE A 5 -3.16 -14.84 -6.33
C ILE A 5 -4.49 -15.44 -6.81
N GLU A 6 -4.44 -16.60 -7.47
CA GLU A 6 -5.66 -17.27 -7.95
C GLU A 6 -6.56 -17.73 -6.80
N LYS A 7 -5.97 -18.17 -5.68
CA LYS A 7 -6.73 -18.54 -4.48
C LYS A 7 -7.44 -17.32 -3.87
N ILE A 8 -6.77 -16.17 -3.81
CA ILE A 8 -7.36 -14.92 -3.32
C ILE A 8 -8.51 -14.49 -4.23
N LYS A 9 -8.31 -14.49 -5.56
CA LYS A 9 -9.34 -14.07 -6.53
C LYS A 9 -10.55 -15.01 -6.54
N ALA A 10 -10.37 -16.27 -6.17
CA ALA A 10 -11.44 -17.25 -5.99
C ALA A 10 -12.14 -17.19 -4.62
N ASP A 11 -11.60 -16.48 -3.62
CA ASP A 11 -12.18 -16.42 -2.28
C ASP A 11 -13.46 -15.56 -2.28
N PRO A 12 -14.62 -16.10 -1.83
CA PRO A 12 -15.87 -15.34 -1.77
C PRO A 12 -15.80 -14.09 -0.89
N ARG A 13 -14.95 -14.07 0.15
CA ARG A 13 -14.74 -12.89 1.01
C ARG A 13 -14.10 -11.76 0.19
N TYR A 14 -13.04 -12.08 -0.57
CA TYR A 14 -12.38 -11.14 -1.46
C TYR A 14 -13.34 -10.62 -2.53
N GLN A 15 -14.05 -11.52 -3.24
CA GLN A 15 -14.98 -11.16 -4.31
C GLN A 15 -16.08 -10.20 -3.85
N ARG A 16 -16.65 -10.43 -2.65
CA ARG A 16 -17.66 -9.53 -2.09
C ARG A 16 -17.09 -8.16 -1.75
N ASN A 17 -15.90 -8.11 -1.14
CA ASN A 17 -15.35 -6.85 -0.67
C ASN A 17 -14.79 -5.97 -1.78
N ILE A 18 -14.26 -6.54 -2.87
CA ILE A 18 -13.75 -5.71 -3.98
C ILE A 18 -14.85 -4.92 -4.72
N GLU A 19 -16.12 -5.25 -4.48
CA GLU A 19 -17.29 -4.52 -4.99
C GLU A 19 -17.66 -3.30 -4.12
N TYR A 20 -16.99 -3.11 -2.98
CA TYR A 20 -17.20 -1.97 -2.09
C TYR A 20 -16.57 -0.68 -2.64
N GLY A 21 -17.28 0.44 -2.49
CA GLY A 21 -16.79 1.78 -2.78
C GLY A 21 -17.64 2.54 -3.79
N GLU A 22 -17.61 3.87 -3.69
CA GLU A 22 -18.24 4.83 -4.60
C GLU A 22 -17.23 5.93 -4.92
N PRO A 23 -17.26 6.55 -6.11
CA PRO A 23 -16.32 7.59 -6.51
C PRO A 23 -16.23 8.75 -5.49
N ARG A 24 -15.01 9.14 -5.12
CA ARG A 24 -14.75 10.23 -4.16
C ARG A 24 -13.38 10.87 -4.36
N SER A 25 -13.11 11.98 -3.67
CA SER A 25 -11.78 12.62 -3.70
C SER A 25 -10.70 11.63 -3.26
N GLY A 26 -9.60 11.55 -4.04
CA GLY A 26 -8.50 10.60 -3.84
C GLY A 26 -8.78 9.15 -4.26
N HIS A 27 -10.04 8.80 -4.51
CA HIS A 27 -10.48 7.50 -5.03
C HIS A 27 -11.60 7.69 -6.09
N PRO A 28 -11.32 8.38 -7.21
CA PRO A 28 -12.32 8.64 -8.25
C PRO A 28 -12.82 7.37 -8.94
N GLU A 29 -12.05 6.27 -8.90
CA GLU A 29 -12.39 4.96 -9.43
C GLU A 29 -13.58 4.30 -8.69
N GLY A 30 -13.78 4.68 -7.43
CA GLY A 30 -14.88 4.20 -6.59
C GLY A 30 -14.64 2.83 -5.99
N LYS A 31 -14.99 1.77 -6.72
CA LYS A 31 -14.92 0.40 -6.19
C LYS A 31 -13.47 -0.08 -6.08
N VAL A 32 -13.17 -0.86 -5.04
CA VAL A 32 -11.84 -1.44 -4.79
C VAL A 32 -11.31 -2.23 -5.99
N LYS A 33 -12.16 -2.94 -6.75
CA LYS A 33 -11.71 -3.65 -7.97
C LYS A 33 -11.14 -2.74 -9.05
N PHE A 34 -11.63 -1.50 -9.17
CA PHE A 34 -11.12 -0.54 -10.14
C PHE A 34 -9.79 0.04 -9.66
N HIS A 35 -9.67 0.28 -8.34
CA HIS A 35 -8.39 0.64 -7.72
C HIS A 35 -7.34 -0.43 -7.98
N ILE A 36 -7.67 -1.71 -7.73
CA ILE A 36 -6.80 -2.85 -8.02
C ILE A 36 -6.36 -2.87 -9.50
N ALA A 37 -7.26 -2.58 -10.43
CA ALA A 37 -6.93 -2.54 -11.86
C ALA A 37 -5.92 -1.43 -12.17
N ASP A 38 -6.09 -0.23 -11.60
CA ASP A 38 -5.12 0.87 -11.75
C ASP A 38 -3.76 0.50 -11.15
N LEU A 39 -3.76 -0.18 -9.99
CA LEU A 39 -2.53 -0.64 -9.34
C LEU A 39 -1.81 -1.72 -10.16
N GLU A 40 -2.53 -2.63 -10.81
CA GLU A 40 -1.93 -3.62 -11.71
C GLU A 40 -1.27 -2.97 -12.92
N VAL A 41 -1.82 -1.87 -13.46
CA VAL A 41 -1.16 -1.07 -14.52
C VAL A 41 0.15 -0.48 -14.01
N ASN A 42 0.14 0.11 -12.80
CA ASN A 42 1.35 0.66 -12.17
C ASN A 42 2.41 -0.42 -11.93
N LEU A 43 2.00 -1.64 -11.55
CA LEU A 43 2.91 -2.76 -11.36
C LEU A 43 3.62 -3.16 -12.66
N GLU A 44 2.91 -3.18 -13.80
CA GLU A 44 3.54 -3.48 -15.09
C GLU A 44 4.53 -2.39 -15.51
N LEU A 45 4.24 -1.11 -15.25
CA LEU A 45 5.20 -0.02 -15.50
C LEU A 45 6.48 -0.18 -14.67
N LEU A 46 6.37 -0.62 -13.41
CA LEU A 46 7.55 -0.92 -12.59
C LEU A 46 8.30 -2.16 -13.07
N ARG A 47 7.57 -3.16 -13.61
CA ARG A 47 8.18 -4.34 -14.24
C ARG A 47 9.07 -3.95 -15.42
N GLU A 48 8.62 -3.02 -16.26
CA GLU A 48 9.43 -2.48 -17.36
C GLU A 48 10.69 -1.76 -16.88
N ARG A 49 10.67 -1.23 -15.65
CA ARG A 49 11.84 -0.61 -15.00
C ARG A 49 12.78 -1.63 -14.32
N GLY A 50 12.49 -2.93 -14.43
CA GLY A 50 13.40 -3.99 -14.04
C GLY A 50 13.28 -4.45 -12.59
N ILE A 51 12.12 -4.32 -11.94
CA ILE A 51 11.89 -4.99 -10.64
C ILE A 51 12.02 -6.51 -10.80
N GLY A 52 12.54 -7.17 -9.77
CA GLY A 52 12.74 -8.62 -9.79
C GLY A 52 11.42 -9.40 -9.79
N GLU A 53 11.45 -10.63 -10.30
CA GLU A 53 10.27 -11.51 -10.38
C GLU A 53 9.67 -11.79 -8.99
N GLU A 54 10.50 -11.95 -7.96
CA GLU A 54 10.02 -12.15 -6.58
C GLU A 54 9.25 -10.93 -6.06
N ASP A 55 9.83 -9.73 -6.21
CA ASP A 55 9.21 -8.47 -5.78
C ASP A 55 7.92 -8.21 -6.57
N TYR A 56 7.90 -8.48 -7.88
CA TYR A 56 6.69 -8.38 -8.70
C TYR A 56 5.53 -9.19 -8.09
N TRP A 57 5.77 -10.46 -7.71
CA TRP A 57 4.70 -11.28 -7.14
C TRP A 57 4.33 -10.87 -5.70
N LYS A 58 5.26 -10.35 -4.91
CA LYS A 58 4.94 -9.77 -3.58
C LYS A 58 4.10 -8.50 -3.71
N LEU A 59 4.48 -7.59 -4.60
CA LEU A 59 3.70 -6.38 -4.90
C LEU A 59 2.31 -6.73 -5.40
N LYS A 60 2.20 -7.68 -6.34
CA LYS A 60 0.91 -8.17 -6.85
C LYS A 60 0.03 -8.73 -5.73
N PHE A 61 0.61 -9.50 -4.81
CA PHE A 61 -0.09 -9.99 -3.64
C PHE A 61 -0.62 -8.83 -2.77
N MET A 62 0.22 -7.83 -2.48
CA MET A 62 -0.21 -6.68 -1.67
C MET A 62 -1.32 -5.87 -2.34
N ILE A 63 -1.23 -5.64 -3.66
CA ILE A 63 -2.27 -4.95 -4.45
C ILE A 63 -3.64 -5.59 -4.23
N HIS A 64 -3.71 -6.92 -4.30
CA HIS A 64 -4.95 -7.66 -4.11
C HIS A 64 -5.43 -7.75 -2.66
N VAL A 65 -4.65 -7.33 -1.66
CA VAL A 65 -5.02 -7.56 -0.25
C VAL A 65 -5.21 -6.28 0.56
N HIS A 66 -4.34 -5.27 0.40
CA HIS A 66 -4.24 -4.13 1.32
C HIS A 66 -5.57 -3.41 1.59
N ASP A 67 -6.41 -3.25 0.55
CA ASP A 67 -7.68 -2.53 0.61
C ASP A 67 -8.92 -3.42 0.56
N SER A 68 -8.73 -4.73 0.40
CA SER A 68 -9.81 -5.69 0.14
C SER A 68 -10.73 -5.96 1.33
N PHE A 69 -10.57 -5.28 2.47
CA PHE A 69 -11.45 -5.41 3.63
C PHE A 69 -11.94 -4.05 4.16
N LYS A 70 -11.88 -3.00 3.33
CA LYS A 70 -12.40 -1.67 3.66
C LYS A 70 -13.89 -1.66 4.02
N ALA A 71 -14.70 -2.58 3.48
CA ALA A 71 -16.13 -2.65 3.76
C ALA A 71 -16.44 -3.13 5.18
N GLU A 72 -15.58 -4.00 5.72
CA GLU A 72 -15.74 -4.66 7.02
C GLU A 72 -15.09 -3.85 8.15
N ALA A 73 -14.28 -2.84 7.80
CA ALA A 73 -13.51 -2.06 8.75
C ALA A 73 -14.35 -1.01 9.50
N GLU A 74 -14.00 -0.80 10.77
CA GLU A 74 -14.49 0.32 11.55
C GLU A 74 -13.88 1.63 11.06
N LYS A 75 -14.76 2.57 10.71
CA LYS A 75 -14.36 3.91 10.24
C LYS A 75 -13.58 4.65 11.32
N HIS A 76 -12.52 5.33 10.91
CA HIS A 76 -11.66 6.17 11.77
C HIS A 76 -10.93 5.42 12.90
N SER A 77 -10.84 4.09 12.81
CA SER A 77 -10.07 3.30 13.76
C SER A 77 -8.55 3.53 13.60
N PRO A 78 -7.76 3.51 14.69
CA PRO A 78 -6.30 3.57 14.64
C PRO A 78 -5.67 2.45 13.80
N THR A 79 -4.46 2.65 13.24
CA THR A 79 -3.80 1.68 12.34
C THR A 79 -3.80 0.25 12.88
N GLN A 80 -3.44 0.08 14.15
CA GLN A 80 -3.30 -1.24 14.79
C GLN A 80 -4.60 -1.76 15.42
N HIS A 81 -5.72 -1.05 15.27
CA HIS A 81 -6.98 -1.52 15.82
C HIS A 81 -7.39 -2.83 15.11
N PRO A 82 -7.90 -3.86 15.81
CA PRO A 82 -8.26 -5.14 15.19
C PRO A 82 -9.26 -5.01 14.04
N HIS A 83 -10.16 -4.01 14.11
CA HIS A 83 -11.15 -3.72 13.07
C HIS A 83 -10.72 -2.61 12.09
N ASN A 84 -9.43 -2.23 12.06
CA ASN A 84 -8.91 -1.40 10.98
C ASN A 84 -8.73 -2.24 9.70
N HIS A 85 -8.95 -1.65 8.51
CA HIS A 85 -8.85 -2.42 7.25
C HIS A 85 -7.46 -3.00 7.03
N ALA A 86 -6.39 -2.32 7.47
CA ALA A 86 -5.03 -2.82 7.37
C ALA A 86 -4.81 -4.04 8.28
N SER A 87 -5.40 -4.05 9.48
CA SER A 87 -5.37 -5.21 10.39
C SER A 87 -6.14 -6.39 9.82
N LEU A 88 -7.33 -6.15 9.27
CA LEU A 88 -8.14 -7.19 8.60
C LEU A 88 -7.42 -7.75 7.36
N ALA A 89 -6.80 -6.88 6.56
CA ALA A 89 -5.99 -7.28 5.42
C ALA A 89 -4.79 -8.14 5.82
N LYS A 90 -4.08 -7.78 6.91
CA LYS A 90 -2.99 -8.57 7.49
C LYS A 90 -3.49 -9.94 7.98
N GLU A 91 -4.61 -9.98 8.71
CA GLU A 91 -5.21 -11.23 9.19
C GLU A 91 -5.57 -12.14 8.02
N TYR A 92 -6.21 -11.61 6.98
CA TYR A 92 -6.51 -12.35 5.76
C TYR A 92 -5.24 -12.86 5.06
N ALA A 93 -4.23 -12.00 4.89
CA ALA A 93 -2.96 -12.35 4.26
C ALA A 93 -2.21 -13.48 5.00
N SER A 94 -2.32 -13.53 6.33
CA SER A 94 -1.64 -14.55 7.15
C SER A 94 -2.10 -15.99 6.86
N GLN A 95 -3.26 -16.16 6.20
CA GLN A 95 -3.73 -17.47 5.74
C GLN A 95 -2.95 -17.99 4.52
N PHE A 96 -2.17 -17.14 3.86
CA PHE A 96 -1.44 -17.45 2.63
C PHE A 96 0.09 -17.38 2.81
N THR A 97 0.60 -16.64 3.79
CA THR A 97 2.04 -16.44 3.96
C THR A 97 2.43 -16.22 5.42
N ASP A 98 3.59 -16.76 5.79
CA ASP A 98 4.25 -16.53 7.09
C ASP A 98 5.33 -15.42 7.01
N ASP A 99 5.45 -14.74 5.86
CA ASP A 99 6.38 -13.62 5.67
C ASP A 99 5.96 -12.42 6.54
N ALA A 100 6.56 -12.33 7.74
CA ALA A 100 6.25 -11.30 8.71
C ALA A 100 6.49 -9.87 8.21
N ASP A 101 7.46 -9.67 7.31
CA ASP A 101 7.76 -8.34 6.77
C ASP A 101 6.65 -7.91 5.80
N LEU A 102 6.21 -8.81 4.92
CA LEU A 102 5.08 -8.55 4.02
C LEU A 102 3.78 -8.27 4.78
N LEU A 103 3.54 -9.01 5.87
CA LEU A 103 2.39 -8.77 6.76
C LEU A 103 2.48 -7.40 7.45
N ASN A 104 3.68 -6.96 7.84
CA ASN A 104 3.87 -5.62 8.40
C ASN A 104 3.67 -4.54 7.34
N MET A 105 4.11 -4.73 6.10
CA MET A 105 3.85 -3.80 5.01
C MET A 105 2.35 -3.59 4.79
N LEU A 106 1.56 -4.67 4.84
CA LEU A 106 0.09 -4.57 4.79
C LEU A 106 -0.49 -3.83 6.00
N GLN A 107 0.01 -4.08 7.20
CA GLN A 107 -0.47 -3.39 8.42
C GLN A 107 -0.26 -1.87 8.37
N TYR A 108 0.85 -1.44 7.78
CA TYR A 108 1.33 -0.07 7.85
C TYR A 108 1.23 0.70 6.52
N HIS A 109 0.55 0.15 5.51
CA HIS A 109 0.53 0.75 4.17
C HIS A 109 0.01 2.19 4.13
N ASP A 110 -0.91 2.56 5.03
CA ASP A 110 -1.49 3.91 5.11
C ASP A 110 -0.68 4.90 5.97
N GLU A 111 0.38 4.44 6.64
CA GLU A 111 1.11 5.26 7.62
C GLU A 111 1.80 6.45 6.95
N ASN A 112 2.30 6.28 5.71
CA ASN A 112 2.87 7.36 4.91
C ASN A 112 1.89 8.53 4.70
N TYR A 113 0.61 8.23 4.49
CA TYR A 113 -0.43 9.22 4.29
C TYR A 113 -0.75 9.98 5.56
N LYS A 114 -0.78 9.29 6.71
CA LYS A 114 -1.01 9.92 8.02
C LYS A 114 0.11 10.90 8.35
N LEU A 115 1.36 10.44 8.23
CA LEU A 115 2.55 11.26 8.48
C LEU A 115 2.60 12.48 7.55
N TRP A 116 2.31 12.31 6.26
CA TRP A 116 2.26 13.43 5.32
C TRP A 116 1.17 14.45 5.69
N THR A 117 -0.04 13.98 6.01
CA THR A 117 -1.16 14.86 6.35
C THR A 117 -0.86 15.73 7.57
N GLU A 118 -0.20 15.17 8.59
CA GLU A 118 0.26 15.93 9.75
C GLU A 118 1.32 16.97 9.37
N TYR A 119 2.33 16.53 8.59
CA TYR A 119 3.43 17.37 8.16
C TYR A 119 2.96 18.52 7.27
N SER A 120 2.09 18.27 6.30
CA SER A 120 1.58 19.30 5.38
C SER A 120 0.75 20.35 6.11
N ASN A 121 0.07 19.97 7.19
CA ASN A 121 -0.78 20.87 7.96
C ASN A 121 -0.02 21.68 9.02
N THR A 122 1.03 21.10 9.62
CA THR A 122 1.66 21.68 10.83
C THR A 122 3.17 21.86 10.73
N GLY A 123 3.81 21.34 9.69
CA GLY A 123 5.27 21.26 9.55
C GLY A 123 5.92 20.20 10.45
N LYS A 124 5.13 19.41 11.19
CA LYS A 124 5.58 18.33 12.08
C LYS A 124 4.73 17.08 11.85
N TYR A 125 5.28 15.92 12.16
CA TYR A 125 4.57 14.64 12.13
C TYR A 125 4.90 13.85 13.39
N ASN A 126 4.10 12.82 13.69
CA ASN A 126 4.35 11.93 14.82
C ASN A 126 5.64 11.12 14.61
N GLU A 127 6.72 11.56 15.23
CA GLU A 127 8.03 10.90 15.16
C GLU A 127 8.00 9.48 15.72
N GLU A 128 7.22 9.22 16.78
CA GLU A 128 7.10 7.89 17.38
C GLU A 128 6.46 6.90 16.40
N SER A 129 5.35 7.28 15.76
CA SER A 129 4.73 6.49 14.70
C SER A 129 5.70 6.21 13.56
N PHE A 130 6.50 7.20 13.16
CA PHE A 130 7.49 7.02 12.11
C PHE A 130 8.62 6.08 12.53
N GLN A 131 9.14 6.19 13.76
CA GLN A 131 10.16 5.26 14.28
C GLN A 131 9.61 3.83 14.38
N ASN A 132 8.35 3.67 14.78
CA ASN A 132 7.68 2.36 14.80
C ASN A 132 7.59 1.75 13.41
N LEU A 133 7.24 2.55 12.39
CA LEU A 133 7.26 2.13 10.99
C LEU A 133 8.67 1.72 10.54
N LEU A 134 9.68 2.56 10.85
CA LEU A 134 11.10 2.31 10.57
C LEU A 134 11.60 0.99 11.19
N GLY A 135 11.10 0.63 12.37
CA GLY A 135 11.44 -0.63 13.04
C GLY A 135 10.67 -1.85 12.53
N ALA A 136 9.44 -1.66 12.04
CA ALA A 136 8.57 -2.75 11.60
C ALA A 136 8.90 -3.29 10.20
N ILE A 137 9.32 -2.42 9.29
CA ILE A 137 9.62 -2.77 7.89
C ILE A 137 11.12 -3.05 7.72
N LYS A 138 11.45 -4.20 7.13
CA LYS A 138 12.82 -4.62 6.84
C LYS A 138 13.20 -4.31 5.40
N ASN A 139 12.40 -4.76 4.43
CA ASN A 139 12.64 -4.50 3.01
C ASN A 139 11.99 -3.17 2.58
N TRP A 140 12.74 -2.10 2.73
CA TRP A 140 12.30 -0.74 2.38
C TRP A 140 12.12 -0.51 0.89
N ASP A 141 12.90 -1.18 0.03
CA ASP A 141 12.73 -1.07 -1.42
C ASP A 141 11.36 -1.61 -1.83
N LEU A 142 10.98 -2.80 -1.38
CA LEU A 142 9.68 -3.39 -1.66
C LEU A 142 8.53 -2.53 -1.13
N PHE A 143 8.65 -2.03 0.11
CA PHE A 143 7.62 -1.19 0.70
C PHE A 143 7.45 0.13 -0.05
N LEU A 144 8.54 0.81 -0.42
CA LEU A 144 8.47 2.06 -1.18
C LEU A 144 7.93 1.84 -2.60
N LEU A 145 8.27 0.72 -3.27
CA LEU A 145 7.67 0.36 -4.55
C LEU A 145 6.14 0.16 -4.41
N PHE A 146 5.68 -0.48 -3.33
CA PHE A 146 4.26 -0.61 -3.07
C PHE A 146 3.58 0.74 -2.83
N ILE A 147 4.20 1.62 -2.04
CA ILE A 147 3.70 2.98 -1.81
C ILE A 147 3.64 3.80 -3.10
N ILE A 148 4.59 3.61 -4.02
CA ILE A 148 4.55 4.22 -5.36
C ILE A 148 3.37 3.67 -6.16
N ILE A 149 3.18 2.35 -6.20
CA ILE A 149 2.05 1.72 -6.90
C ILE A 149 0.73 2.28 -6.39
N ASP A 150 0.48 2.21 -5.08
CA ASP A 150 -0.76 2.70 -4.49
C ASP A 150 -0.92 4.22 -4.66
N GLY A 151 0.18 4.96 -4.55
CA GLY A 151 0.17 6.42 -4.58
C GLY A 151 0.05 7.06 -5.95
N CYS A 152 0.42 6.36 -7.02
CA CYS A 152 0.41 6.88 -8.41
C CYS A 152 -0.91 6.56 -9.12
N THR A 153 -2.04 6.84 -8.48
CA THR A 153 -3.36 6.73 -9.09
C THR A 153 -3.95 8.11 -9.34
N ARG A 154 -5.00 8.17 -10.16
CA ARG A 154 -5.67 9.43 -10.51
C ARG A 154 -6.20 10.13 -9.25
N GLY A 155 -5.87 11.40 -9.09
CA GLY A 155 -6.36 12.23 -7.99
C GLY A 155 -5.57 12.12 -6.68
N LYS A 156 -4.49 11.34 -6.63
CA LYS A 156 -3.53 11.36 -5.50
C LYS A 156 -2.47 12.45 -5.69
N ASP A 157 -1.96 12.96 -4.56
CA ASP A 157 -0.88 13.96 -4.52
C ASP A 157 0.49 13.27 -4.60
N TYR A 158 1.23 13.56 -5.67
CA TYR A 158 2.54 12.98 -5.96
C TYR A 158 3.65 13.62 -5.09
N GLN A 159 3.43 14.83 -4.55
CA GLN A 159 4.39 15.48 -3.65
C GLN A 159 4.59 14.68 -2.36
N LYS A 160 3.50 14.08 -1.85
CA LYS A 160 3.51 13.13 -0.72
C LYS A 160 4.55 12.03 -0.91
N LEU A 161 4.60 11.42 -2.10
CA LEU A 161 5.51 10.31 -2.40
C LEU A 161 6.96 10.76 -2.35
N GLY A 162 7.27 11.88 -3.00
CA GLY A 162 8.61 12.46 -2.98
C GLY A 162 9.07 12.81 -1.56
N TRP A 163 8.17 13.40 -0.76
CA TRP A 163 8.45 13.69 0.65
C TRP A 163 8.74 12.41 1.44
N PHE A 164 7.86 11.42 1.38
CA PHE A 164 7.99 10.20 2.19
C PHE A 164 9.26 9.41 1.82
N ILE A 165 9.58 9.28 0.53
CA ILE A 165 10.83 8.64 0.07
C ILE A 165 12.05 9.37 0.64
N ASN A 166 12.08 10.71 0.56
CA ASN A 166 13.20 11.48 1.08
C ASN A 166 13.30 11.41 2.61
N GLU A 167 12.17 11.34 3.32
CA GLU A 167 12.14 11.21 4.76
C GLU A 167 12.71 9.86 5.21
N VAL A 168 12.32 8.77 4.56
CA VAL A 168 12.85 7.41 4.82
C VAL A 168 14.35 7.34 4.56
N LYS A 169 14.85 7.96 3.48
CA LYS A 169 16.28 7.96 3.11
C LYS A 169 17.20 8.60 4.15
N LYS A 170 16.66 9.39 5.09
CA LYS A 170 17.45 9.89 6.22
C LYS A 170 17.86 8.79 7.21
N TYR A 171 17.12 7.67 7.22
CA TYR A 171 17.25 6.61 8.22
C TYR A 171 17.53 5.22 7.64
N LYS A 172 17.20 5.00 6.36
CA LYS A 172 17.29 3.70 5.69
C LYS A 172 18.03 3.79 4.38
N GLU A 173 18.84 2.79 4.09
CA GLU A 173 19.41 2.58 2.77
C GLU A 173 18.35 1.97 1.85
N THR A 174 18.14 2.60 0.68
CA THR A 174 17.17 2.17 -0.33
C THR A 174 17.65 2.61 -1.71
N ILE A 175 17.44 1.76 -2.72
CA ILE A 175 17.68 2.10 -4.11
C ILE A 175 16.51 2.86 -4.74
N VAL A 176 15.34 2.81 -4.09
CA VAL A 176 14.14 3.54 -4.51
C VAL A 176 14.32 5.01 -4.20
N THR A 177 14.14 5.84 -5.23
CA THR A 177 14.25 7.30 -5.13
C THR A 177 13.04 7.95 -5.76
N ALA A 178 12.90 9.28 -5.64
CA ALA A 178 11.81 10.01 -6.29
C ALA A 178 11.74 9.81 -7.81
N SER A 179 12.83 9.39 -8.47
CA SER A 179 12.82 9.03 -9.89
C SER A 179 12.00 7.78 -10.23
N TRP A 180 11.70 6.94 -9.24
CA TRP A 180 10.86 5.76 -9.40
C TRP A 180 9.36 6.08 -9.38
N VAL A 181 8.97 7.29 -8.97
CA VAL A 181 7.57 7.73 -9.01
C VAL A 181 7.08 7.63 -10.47
N LEU A 182 5.90 7.03 -10.64
CA LEU A 182 5.31 6.82 -11.95
C LEU A 182 4.67 8.12 -12.45
N PRO A 183 4.58 8.33 -13.78
CA PRO A 183 3.81 9.45 -14.31
C PRO A 183 2.34 9.31 -13.89
N PRO A 184 1.59 10.43 -13.78
CA PRO A 184 0.17 10.36 -13.51
C PRO A 184 -0.56 9.53 -14.55
N SER A 185 -1.45 8.64 -14.08
CA SER A 185 -2.40 7.94 -14.94
C SER A 185 -3.30 8.97 -15.65
N GLU A 186 -3.32 8.94 -16.99
CA GLU A 186 -4.12 9.82 -17.86
C GLU A 186 -5.64 9.62 -17.68
#